data_AF-A0A1K2DKH4-F1
#
_entry.id   AF-A0A1K2DKH4-F1
#
_cell.length_a   1.000
_cell.length_b   1.000
_cell.length_c   1.000
_cell.angle_alpha   90.00
_cell.angle_beta   90.00
_cell.angle_gamma   90.00
#
_symmetry.space_group_name_H-M   'P 1'
#
loop_
_entity.id
_entity.type
_entity.pdbx_description
1 polymer ?
#
loop_
_entity_poly.entity_id
_entity_poly.type
_entity_poly.pdbx_seq_one_letter_code
_entity_poly.pdbx_strand_id
1 'polypeptide(L)'
;MSDPYYDPNENPRGPDEPPRRRPELNPVPDLRPQDPEDPENEAAASWSPGPASAGLDGNLQPGMIPRPPNSVPGASTDRLRIGLWGAPLSGKTTYLSAVPIAAMQQSRHGQAGWAVSGMNPESTEFLISGVTRLESDRVFPEASVGQQQLAWSFQGEEAPSRVLRRRREAGFVLEVQDVAGEAFSNDVEHILRPRVLDQLARSQGLVYLFDPLLGSRPATRSLDFFYSMLTELNTRVRDAGKLHRNRLPHHVSVCVTKFDHPEVFRPAVEAGWVTQDSEGARLPRVPAEQAARYFQWMCDEFQGSSARLVRDGLGAFFRPERISYYVSSAIGFRLNPQHVFDYRNYHNVEIVDGVSRICTSPVPINVLEPLTDLERRIRSAARRRRPW
;
A
#
# COMPACT_ATOMS: atom_id res chain seq x y z
N MET A 1 -2.57 -41.23 11.77
CA MET A 1 -2.70 -40.83 13.18
C MET A 1 -3.30 -39.45 13.16
N SER A 2 -4.56 -39.35 13.56
CA SER A 2 -5.40 -38.16 13.45
C SER A 2 -5.27 -37.32 14.72
N ASP A 3 -4.64 -36.16 14.58
CA ASP A 3 -4.52 -35.12 15.60
C ASP A 3 -5.72 -34.16 15.46
N PRO A 4 -6.46 -33.81 16.52
CA PRO A 4 -7.59 -32.90 16.41
C PRO A 4 -7.10 -31.45 16.27
N TYR A 5 -7.29 -30.89 15.07
CA TYR A 5 -6.86 -29.54 14.70
C TYR A 5 -7.85 -28.48 15.23
N TYR A 6 -7.30 -27.42 15.83
CA TYR A 6 -8.01 -26.28 16.41
C TYR A 6 -8.69 -25.42 15.32
N ASP A 7 -10.01 -25.22 15.44
CA ASP A 7 -10.79 -24.30 14.59
C ASP A 7 -10.90 -22.91 15.25
N PRO A 8 -10.31 -21.85 14.68
CA PRO A 8 -10.39 -20.50 15.25
C PRO A 8 -11.78 -19.85 15.16
N ASN A 9 -12.79 -20.51 14.57
CA ASN A 9 -14.19 -20.07 14.55
C ASN A 9 -15.06 -20.70 15.64
N GLU A 10 -14.55 -21.66 16.42
CA GLU A 10 -15.26 -22.22 17.55
C GLU A 10 -15.21 -21.27 18.75
N ASN A 11 -16.40 -20.91 19.26
CA ASN A 11 -16.56 -19.99 20.37
C ASN A 11 -16.39 -20.79 21.69
N PRO A 12 -15.33 -20.57 22.49
CA PRO A 12 -15.10 -21.39 23.69
C PRO A 12 -16.18 -21.10 24.74
N ARG A 13 -16.93 -22.14 25.11
CA ARG A 13 -17.78 -22.16 26.32
C ARG A 13 -16.85 -22.20 27.54
N GLY A 14 -16.89 -21.16 28.38
CA GLY A 14 -16.17 -21.12 29.66
C GLY A 14 -16.67 -22.19 30.65
N PRO A 15 -15.84 -22.55 31.63
CA PRO A 15 -16.13 -22.00 32.96
C PRO A 15 -14.90 -21.74 33.88
N ASP A 16 -15.22 -20.94 34.91
CA ASP A 16 -14.67 -20.81 36.27
C ASP A 16 -13.26 -20.25 36.53
N GLU A 17 -13.29 -19.01 37.01
CA GLU A 17 -12.23 -18.20 37.62
C GLU A 17 -12.07 -18.50 39.12
N PRO A 18 -10.83 -18.53 39.65
CA PRO A 18 -10.58 -18.21 41.05
C PRO A 18 -9.59 -17.03 41.23
N PRO A 19 -9.52 -16.40 42.43
CA PRO A 19 -9.32 -14.97 42.53
C PRO A 19 -7.87 -14.50 42.82
N ARG A 20 -7.61 -13.28 42.32
CA ARG A 20 -6.81 -12.16 42.87
C ARG A 20 -5.46 -12.42 43.58
N ARG A 21 -4.43 -11.70 43.12
CA ARG A 21 -3.57 -10.85 43.99
C ARG A 21 -3.13 -9.57 43.26
N ARG A 22 -3.29 -8.42 43.92
CA ARG A 22 -2.75 -7.11 43.53
C ARG A 22 -1.31 -6.96 44.03
N PRO A 23 -0.37 -6.45 43.25
CA PRO A 23 0.86 -5.87 43.78
C PRO A 23 0.67 -4.38 44.12
N GLU A 24 1.26 -4.00 45.25
CA GLU A 24 1.19 -2.70 45.90
C GLU A 24 1.91 -1.59 45.12
N LEU A 25 1.36 -0.38 45.26
CA LEU A 25 1.89 0.88 44.78
C LEU A 25 3.03 1.36 45.69
N ASN A 26 4.22 1.57 45.14
CA ASN A 26 5.25 2.39 45.79
C ASN A 26 5.10 3.87 45.36
N PRO A 27 5.15 4.83 46.30
CA PRO A 27 4.96 6.24 46.01
C PRO A 27 6.21 6.86 45.36
N VAL A 28 5.97 7.67 44.33
CA VAL A 28 6.97 8.53 43.66
C VAL A 28 7.08 9.85 44.44
N PRO A 29 8.29 10.37 44.74
CA PRO A 29 8.46 11.66 45.40
C PRO A 29 8.10 12.83 44.49
N ASP A 30 7.45 13.81 45.12
CA ASP A 30 6.98 15.09 44.63
C ASP A 30 8.14 15.99 44.16
N LEU A 31 8.09 16.46 42.92
CA LEU A 31 8.97 17.53 42.41
C LEU A 31 8.09 18.58 41.73
N ARG A 32 7.81 19.64 42.47
CA ARG A 32 7.32 20.92 41.95
C ARG A 32 8.44 21.98 42.00
N PRO A 33 8.34 23.00 41.13
CA PRO A 33 9.48 23.69 40.55
C PRO A 33 10.00 24.84 41.41
N GLN A 34 11.30 25.11 41.29
CA GLN A 34 11.92 26.35 41.76
C GLN A 34 12.30 27.21 40.55
N ASP A 35 11.65 28.37 40.43
CA ASP A 35 12.22 29.54 39.77
C ASP A 35 13.33 30.12 40.66
N PRO A 36 14.38 30.73 40.07
CA PRO A 36 14.46 32.19 40.24
C PRO A 36 15.04 32.96 39.04
N GLU A 37 14.42 34.14 38.85
CA GLU A 37 15.00 35.47 38.62
C GLU A 37 15.86 35.78 37.37
N ASP A 38 15.33 36.71 36.57
CA ASP A 38 16.00 37.60 35.62
C ASP A 38 17.17 38.37 36.26
N PRO A 39 18.14 38.80 35.43
CA PRO A 39 18.21 40.23 35.21
C PRO A 39 18.37 40.65 33.74
N GLU A 40 17.74 41.80 33.47
CA GLU A 40 17.80 42.67 32.31
C GLU A 40 19.23 42.91 31.78
N ASN A 41 19.39 42.96 30.45
CA ASN A 41 20.08 44.10 29.84
C ASN A 41 19.74 44.31 28.36
N GLU A 42 19.58 45.58 28.04
CA GLU A 42 19.16 46.21 26.79
C GLU A 42 20.19 46.06 25.65
N ALA A 43 19.71 46.00 24.41
CA ALA A 43 20.26 46.81 23.30
C ALA A 43 19.43 46.66 22.01
N ALA A 44 18.96 47.81 21.53
CA ALA A 44 18.21 48.02 20.30
C ALA A 44 19.08 47.94 19.03
N ALA A 45 18.51 47.44 17.92
CA ALA A 45 18.95 47.71 16.55
C ALA A 45 17.73 47.57 15.60
N SER A 46 17.04 48.66 15.32
CA SER A 46 17.17 49.49 14.11
C SER A 46 16.60 48.85 12.83
N TRP A 47 15.31 49.09 12.60
CA TRP A 47 14.68 48.96 11.29
C TRP A 47 15.17 50.08 10.36
N SER A 48 15.62 49.73 9.16
CA SER A 48 15.96 50.67 8.09
C SER A 48 14.88 50.64 7.00
N PRO A 49 14.29 51.78 6.59
CA PRO A 49 13.39 51.83 5.45
C PRO A 49 14.16 52.14 4.15
N GLY A 50 13.88 51.37 3.10
CA GLY A 50 14.32 51.66 1.72
C GLY A 50 13.29 52.52 0.95
N PRO A 51 13.71 53.25 -0.08
CA PRO A 51 13.10 54.53 -0.45
C PRO A 51 11.87 54.41 -1.36
N ALA A 52 11.01 55.42 -1.21
CA ALA A 52 9.80 55.65 -1.98
C ALA A 52 10.05 56.35 -3.32
N SER A 53 9.01 56.26 -4.17
CA SER A 53 8.62 57.05 -5.36
C SER A 53 8.66 56.24 -6.68
N ALA A 54 7.65 56.23 -7.55
CA ALA A 54 6.59 57.19 -7.83
C ALA A 54 5.37 56.53 -8.52
N GLY A 55 4.20 57.18 -8.46
CA GLY A 55 3.06 56.92 -9.36
C GLY A 55 1.74 56.48 -8.70
N LEU A 56 1.17 57.32 -7.83
CA LEU A 56 -0.18 57.14 -7.29
C LEU A 56 -1.22 57.72 -8.27
N ASP A 57 -1.67 56.91 -9.23
CA ASP A 57 -2.96 57.13 -9.89
C ASP A 57 -4.03 56.36 -9.11
N GLY A 58 -4.84 57.11 -8.35
CA GLY A 58 -5.81 56.62 -7.37
C GLY A 58 -7.07 56.01 -7.99
N ASN A 59 -6.94 54.94 -8.78
CA ASN A 59 -8.10 54.23 -9.34
C ASN A 59 -7.85 52.72 -9.59
N LEU A 60 -7.27 52.01 -8.61
CA LEU A 60 -7.14 50.56 -8.66
C LEU A 60 -8.15 49.91 -7.71
N GLN A 61 -9.13 49.22 -8.27
CA GLN A 61 -9.99 48.30 -7.52
C GLN A 61 -9.10 47.31 -6.74
N PRO A 62 -9.43 46.97 -5.48
CA PRO A 62 -8.61 46.07 -4.68
C PRO A 62 -8.44 44.73 -5.42
N GLY A 63 -7.21 44.45 -5.85
CA GLY A 63 -6.87 43.21 -6.55
C GLY A 63 -7.10 42.01 -5.63
N MET A 64 -7.92 41.06 -6.09
CA MET A 64 -8.06 39.77 -5.43
C MET A 64 -6.71 39.06 -5.39
N ILE A 65 -6.35 38.55 -4.21
CA ILE A 65 -5.24 37.62 -4.03
C ILE A 65 -5.47 36.44 -5.00
N PRO A 66 -4.51 36.12 -5.90
CA PRO A 66 -4.63 34.96 -6.77
C PRO A 66 -4.76 33.69 -5.92
N ARG A 67 -5.92 33.04 -5.99
CA ARG A 67 -6.09 31.69 -5.44
C ARG A 67 -5.36 30.71 -6.36
N PRO A 68 -4.65 29.71 -5.81
CA PRO A 68 -3.98 28.70 -6.62
C PRO A 68 -4.99 28.04 -7.58
N PRO A 69 -4.63 27.84 -8.85
CA PRO A 69 -5.53 27.21 -9.81
C PRO A 69 -5.76 25.75 -9.43
N ASN A 70 -7.03 25.35 -9.44
CA ASN A 70 -7.56 23.98 -9.43
C ASN A 70 -7.90 23.35 -8.07
N SER A 71 -8.87 23.94 -7.37
CA SER A 71 -10.05 23.15 -7.03
C SER A 71 -10.98 23.12 -8.25
N VAL A 72 -10.98 22.02 -9.00
CA VAL A 72 -11.98 21.80 -10.04
C VAL A 72 -13.36 21.83 -9.37
N PRO A 73 -14.26 22.77 -9.73
CA PRO A 73 -15.63 22.77 -9.21
C PRO A 73 -16.35 21.56 -9.80
N GLY A 74 -16.48 20.50 -9.01
CA GLY A 74 -17.08 19.22 -9.43
C GLY A 74 -16.39 17.95 -8.90
N ALA A 75 -15.26 18.07 -8.19
CA ALA A 75 -14.61 16.91 -7.58
C ALA A 75 -15.45 16.35 -6.41
N SER A 76 -16.28 15.34 -6.72
CA SER A 76 -17.09 14.59 -5.78
C SER A 76 -16.33 14.28 -4.48
N THR A 77 -16.93 14.66 -3.35
CA THR A 77 -16.59 14.22 -1.98
C THR A 77 -16.73 12.69 -1.76
N ASP A 78 -16.89 11.91 -2.84
CA ASP A 78 -17.12 10.46 -2.85
C ASP A 78 -15.95 9.64 -3.46
N ARG A 79 -14.79 10.28 -3.66
CA ARG A 79 -13.58 9.57 -4.13
C ARG A 79 -12.87 8.90 -2.97
N LEU A 80 -12.88 7.57 -3.01
CA LEU A 80 -12.20 6.69 -2.07
C LEU A 80 -10.68 6.84 -2.21
N ARG A 81 -9.96 6.89 -1.08
CA ARG A 81 -8.50 6.96 -1.01
C ARG A 81 -7.92 5.63 -0.56
N ILE A 82 -6.98 5.13 -1.34
CA ILE A 82 -6.20 3.93 -1.03
C ILE A 82 -4.75 4.34 -0.78
N GLY A 83 -4.17 3.90 0.33
CA GLY A 83 -2.74 4.06 0.61
C GLY A 83 -1.96 2.81 0.22
N LEU A 84 -0.75 2.98 -0.33
CA LEU A 84 0.20 1.88 -0.54
C LEU A 84 1.22 1.84 0.61
N TRP A 85 1.43 0.66 1.16
CA TRP A 85 2.32 0.40 2.29
C TRP A 85 3.19 -0.83 1.99
N GLY A 86 4.46 -0.79 2.34
CA GLY A 86 5.38 -1.93 2.19
C GLY A 86 6.80 -1.50 2.50
N ALA A 87 7.60 -2.44 3.00
CA ALA A 87 9.01 -2.21 3.32
C ALA A 87 9.82 -1.73 2.09
N PRO A 88 11.02 -1.16 2.26
CA PRO A 88 11.96 -0.98 1.16
C PRO A 88 12.13 -2.25 0.35
N LEU A 89 12.35 -2.11 -0.94
CA LEU A 89 12.60 -3.23 -1.86
C LEU A 89 11.43 -4.23 -2.00
N SER A 90 10.28 -3.99 -1.35
CA SER A 90 9.08 -4.83 -1.47
C SER A 90 8.43 -4.82 -2.86
N GLY A 91 8.91 -3.96 -3.75
CA GLY A 91 8.45 -3.83 -5.13
C GLY A 91 7.40 -2.75 -5.36
N LYS A 92 7.23 -1.77 -4.45
CA LYS A 92 6.26 -0.66 -4.59
C LYS A 92 6.37 0.05 -5.95
N THR A 93 7.56 0.54 -6.30
CA THR A 93 7.81 1.28 -7.55
C THR A 93 7.47 0.43 -8.77
N THR A 94 7.94 -0.82 -8.82
CA THR A 94 7.63 -1.77 -9.92
C THR A 94 6.15 -2.10 -9.99
N TYR A 95 5.49 -2.31 -8.84
CA TYR A 95 4.06 -2.57 -8.75
C TYR A 95 3.27 -1.42 -9.37
N LEU A 96 3.59 -0.18 -9.01
CA LEU A 96 2.92 1.01 -9.53
C LEU A 96 3.13 1.20 -11.03
N SER A 97 4.36 0.99 -11.52
CA SER A 97 4.67 1.03 -12.94
C SER A 97 3.92 -0.05 -13.74
N ALA A 98 3.60 -1.19 -13.12
CA ALA A 98 2.85 -2.27 -13.75
C ALA A 98 1.32 -2.05 -13.77
N VAL A 99 0.78 -1.14 -12.94
CA VAL A 99 -0.67 -0.93 -12.84
C VAL A 99 -1.29 -0.48 -14.18
N PRO A 100 -0.75 0.53 -14.92
CA PRO A 100 -1.30 0.89 -16.22
C PRO A 100 -1.22 -0.25 -17.24
N ILE A 101 -0.15 -1.05 -17.18
CA ILE A 101 0.02 -2.22 -18.05
C ILE A 101 -1.12 -3.22 -17.80
N ALA A 102 -1.38 -3.55 -16.53
CA ALA A 102 -2.48 -4.44 -16.14
C ALA A 102 -3.85 -3.90 -16.61
N ALA A 103 -4.10 -2.60 -16.43
CA ALA A 103 -5.34 -1.95 -16.84
C ALA A 103 -5.57 -1.99 -18.36
N MET A 104 -4.52 -1.73 -19.15
CA MET A 104 -4.55 -1.83 -20.61
C MET A 104 -4.79 -3.27 -21.07
N GLN A 105 -4.17 -4.26 -20.42
CA GLN A 105 -4.31 -5.66 -20.79
C GLN A 105 -5.71 -6.22 -20.46
N GLN A 106 -6.29 -5.90 -19.29
CA GLN A 106 -7.67 -6.32 -18.97
C GLN A 106 -8.69 -5.81 -20.00
N SER A 107 -8.52 -4.57 -20.46
CA SER A 107 -9.38 -3.98 -21.49
C SER A 107 -9.32 -4.73 -22.83
N ARG A 108 -8.15 -5.28 -23.20
CA ARG A 108 -7.98 -6.08 -24.43
C ARG A 108 -8.69 -7.43 -24.36
N HIS A 109 -8.84 -8.00 -23.17
CA HIS A 109 -9.49 -9.29 -22.96
C HIS A 109 -11.02 -9.20 -22.79
N GLY A 110 -11.64 -8.07 -23.16
CA GLY A 110 -13.09 -7.88 -23.13
C GLY A 110 -13.67 -7.74 -21.71
N GLN A 111 -12.81 -7.57 -20.70
CA GLN A 111 -13.25 -7.25 -19.36
C GLN A 111 -13.52 -5.74 -19.23
N ALA A 112 -14.24 -5.39 -18.17
CA ALA A 112 -14.48 -4.02 -17.74
C ALA A 112 -13.18 -3.20 -17.72
N GLY A 113 -13.05 -2.25 -18.67
CA GLY A 113 -11.84 -1.47 -18.84
C GLY A 113 -11.64 -0.48 -17.70
N TRP A 114 -10.43 -0.42 -17.17
CA TRP A 114 -9.99 0.59 -16.22
C TRP A 114 -9.06 1.59 -16.92
N ALA A 115 -9.36 2.87 -16.77
CA ALA A 115 -8.48 3.96 -17.13
C ALA A 115 -7.72 4.44 -15.88
N VAL A 116 -6.41 4.66 -16.05
CA VAL A 116 -5.51 5.15 -15.00
C VAL A 116 -4.90 6.46 -15.48
N SER A 117 -5.00 7.51 -14.67
CA SER A 117 -4.42 8.81 -14.98
C SER A 117 -3.72 9.44 -13.78
N GLY A 118 -2.62 10.15 -14.03
CA GLY A 118 -1.95 10.96 -13.02
C GLY A 118 -2.81 12.15 -12.59
N MET A 119 -2.82 12.45 -11.29
CA MET A 119 -3.54 13.60 -10.75
C MET A 119 -2.66 14.85 -10.62
N ASN A 120 -1.36 14.72 -10.84
CA ASN A 120 -0.39 15.80 -10.92
C ASN A 120 0.67 15.48 -12.00
N PRO A 121 1.49 16.46 -12.43
CA PRO A 121 2.52 16.26 -13.45
C PRO A 121 3.50 15.14 -13.10
N GLU A 122 3.94 15.08 -11.84
CA GLU A 122 4.91 14.09 -11.34
C GLU A 122 4.35 12.66 -11.44
N SER A 123 3.07 12.48 -11.09
CA SER A 123 2.38 11.19 -11.20
C SER A 123 2.19 10.76 -12.64
N THR A 124 1.96 11.73 -13.54
CA THR A 124 1.80 11.46 -14.98
C THR A 124 3.13 11.04 -15.59
N GLU A 125 4.20 11.77 -15.30
CA GLU A 125 5.56 11.44 -15.71
C GLU A 125 5.99 10.07 -15.17
N PHE A 126 5.70 9.79 -13.90
CA PHE A 126 5.98 8.48 -13.30
C PHE A 126 5.28 7.35 -14.05
N LEU A 127 4.00 7.48 -14.42
CA LEU A 127 3.30 6.44 -15.19
C LEU A 127 3.95 6.23 -16.56
N ILE A 128 4.23 7.32 -17.28
CA ILE A 128 4.83 7.25 -18.63
C ILE A 128 6.21 6.60 -18.56
N SER A 129 7.06 7.06 -17.65
CA SER A 129 8.40 6.52 -17.45
C SER A 129 8.36 5.06 -17.00
N GLY A 130 7.50 4.73 -16.04
CA GLY A 130 7.33 3.38 -15.53
C GLY A 130 6.89 2.37 -16.59
N VAL A 131 5.90 2.73 -17.41
CA VAL A 131 5.44 1.89 -18.53
C VAL A 131 6.54 1.74 -19.57
N THR A 132 7.22 2.84 -19.94
CA THR A 132 8.31 2.81 -20.93
C THR A 132 9.45 1.91 -20.48
N ARG A 133 9.87 2.03 -19.22
CA ARG A 133 10.96 1.20 -18.66
C ARG A 133 10.62 -0.28 -18.65
N LEU A 134 9.43 -0.64 -18.18
CA LEU A 134 9.02 -2.05 -18.09
C LEU A 134 8.72 -2.67 -19.46
N GLU A 135 7.99 -1.96 -20.34
CA GLU A 135 7.50 -2.53 -21.59
C GLU A 135 8.43 -2.30 -22.78
N SER A 136 9.04 -1.12 -22.90
CA SER A 136 9.94 -0.83 -24.03
C SER A 136 11.39 -1.16 -23.69
N ASP A 137 11.90 -0.62 -22.59
CA ASP A 137 13.33 -0.69 -22.27
C ASP A 137 13.73 -2.01 -21.60
N ARG A 138 12.74 -2.81 -21.17
CA ARG A 138 12.95 -4.09 -20.48
C ARG A 138 13.81 -3.98 -19.24
N VAL A 139 13.68 -2.89 -18.50
CA VAL A 139 14.43 -2.66 -17.26
C VAL A 139 13.48 -2.31 -16.12
N PHE A 140 13.90 -2.64 -14.90
CA PHE A 140 13.16 -2.21 -13.72
C PHE A 140 13.26 -0.69 -13.56
N PRO A 141 12.21 -0.02 -13.07
CA PRO A 141 12.32 1.36 -12.64
C PRO A 141 13.38 1.46 -11.53
N GLU A 142 14.20 2.51 -11.59
CA GLU A 142 15.17 2.80 -10.54
C GLU A 142 14.48 2.95 -9.18
N ALA A 143 15.24 2.68 -8.12
CA ALA A 143 14.81 3.00 -6.78
C ALA A 143 14.47 4.50 -6.72
N SER A 144 13.31 4.80 -6.16
CA SER A 144 12.82 6.17 -6.05
C SER A 144 13.87 7.01 -5.32
N VAL A 145 14.20 8.19 -5.86
CA VAL A 145 15.15 9.12 -5.24
C VAL A 145 14.35 10.28 -4.65
N GLY A 146 14.38 10.42 -3.32
CA GLY A 146 13.61 11.45 -2.60
C GLY A 146 12.16 11.08 -2.29
N GLN A 147 11.36 12.10 -1.93
CA GLN A 147 9.93 11.98 -1.63
C GLN A 147 9.11 12.53 -2.80
N GLN A 148 8.30 11.68 -3.41
CA GLN A 148 7.30 12.10 -4.40
C GLN A 148 5.90 11.79 -3.88
N GLN A 149 5.02 12.79 -3.89
CA GLN A 149 3.59 12.58 -3.64
C GLN A 149 2.93 12.20 -4.95
N LEU A 150 2.76 10.89 -5.11
CA LEU A 150 2.14 10.32 -6.30
C LEU A 150 0.65 10.08 -6.01
N ALA A 151 -0.20 10.50 -6.94
CA ALA A 151 -1.64 10.33 -6.86
C ALA A 151 -2.19 9.98 -8.24
N TRP A 152 -2.95 8.88 -8.30
CA TRP A 152 -3.55 8.39 -9.53
C TRP A 152 -5.05 8.24 -9.39
N SER A 153 -5.78 8.68 -10.40
CA SER A 153 -7.21 8.45 -10.52
C SER A 153 -7.46 7.18 -11.32
N PHE A 154 -8.26 6.28 -10.75
CA PHE A 154 -8.76 5.09 -11.41
C PHE A 154 -10.23 5.32 -11.75
N GLN A 155 -10.59 5.09 -13.01
CA GLN A 155 -11.96 5.19 -13.48
C GLN A 155 -12.26 3.97 -14.33
N GLY A 156 -13.29 3.22 -14.01
CA GLY A 156 -13.67 2.04 -14.74
C GLY A 156 -15.14 1.74 -14.58
N GLU A 157 -15.64 0.82 -15.38
CA GLU A 157 -16.99 0.32 -15.23
C GLU A 157 -16.93 -1.05 -14.58
N GLU A 158 -17.74 -1.33 -13.56
CA GLU A 158 -17.81 -2.70 -13.04
C GLU A 158 -18.61 -3.60 -13.99
N ALA A 159 -18.08 -4.78 -14.28
CA ALA A 159 -18.85 -5.84 -14.94
C ALA A 159 -20.07 -6.19 -14.07
N PRO A 160 -21.28 -6.37 -14.67
CA PRO A 160 -22.50 -6.59 -13.91
C PRO A 160 -22.43 -7.91 -13.13
N SER A 161 -22.45 -7.83 -11.81
CA SER A 161 -22.67 -8.98 -10.93
C SER A 161 -24.17 -9.33 -10.93
N ARG A 162 -24.51 -10.43 -11.61
CA ARG A 162 -25.83 -11.09 -11.75
C ARG A 162 -26.96 -10.28 -12.43
N VAL A 163 -27.46 -10.87 -13.52
CA VAL A 163 -28.74 -10.79 -14.30
C VAL A 163 -29.58 -9.49 -14.39
N LEU A 164 -29.45 -8.48 -13.50
CA LEU A 164 -30.31 -7.29 -13.55
C LEU A 164 -29.66 -5.98 -13.04
N ARG A 165 -28.34 -5.90 -12.83
CA ARG A 165 -27.69 -4.66 -12.39
C ARG A 165 -27.12 -3.83 -13.53
N ARG A 166 -27.49 -2.55 -13.54
CA ARG A 166 -26.94 -1.49 -14.41
C ARG A 166 -25.42 -1.43 -14.25
N ARG A 167 -24.71 -1.33 -15.38
CA ARG A 167 -23.26 -1.08 -15.46
C ARG A 167 -22.94 0.16 -14.61
N ARG A 168 -21.99 0.02 -13.69
CA ARG A 168 -21.73 1.04 -12.66
C ARG A 168 -20.35 1.64 -12.89
N GLU A 169 -20.28 2.95 -12.99
CA GLU A 169 -19.02 3.69 -12.90
C GLU A 169 -18.45 3.56 -11.48
N ALA A 170 -17.23 3.03 -11.40
CA ALA A 170 -16.43 2.93 -10.20
C ALA A 170 -15.19 3.80 -10.35
N GLY A 171 -14.78 4.39 -9.23
CA GLY A 171 -13.63 5.28 -9.23
C GLY A 171 -13.08 5.54 -7.85
N PHE A 172 -11.76 5.59 -7.80
CA PHE A 172 -10.98 5.80 -6.58
C PHE A 172 -9.67 6.51 -6.90
N VAL A 173 -9.04 7.02 -5.86
CA VAL A 173 -7.71 7.62 -5.91
C VAL A 173 -6.76 6.71 -5.15
N LEU A 174 -5.67 6.32 -5.82
CA LEU A 174 -4.53 5.70 -5.18
C LEU A 174 -3.55 6.81 -4.84
N GLU A 175 -3.30 6.99 -3.55
CA GLU A 175 -2.28 7.91 -3.06
C GLU A 175 -1.08 7.09 -2.60
N VAL A 176 0.10 7.47 -3.07
CA VAL A 176 1.34 6.83 -2.68
C VAL A 176 2.36 7.89 -2.29
N GLN A 177 2.93 7.67 -1.12
CA GLN A 177 4.20 8.27 -0.76
C GLN A 177 5.27 7.28 -1.17
N ASP A 178 5.91 7.53 -2.30
CA ASP A 178 7.07 6.75 -2.67
C ASP A 178 8.28 7.35 -1.97
N VAL A 179 8.81 6.59 -1.02
CA VAL A 179 9.98 6.97 -0.22
C VAL A 179 11.11 6.03 -0.60
N ALA A 180 12.22 6.63 -1.02
CA ALA A 180 13.43 5.93 -1.43
C ALA A 180 13.84 4.82 -0.46
N GLY A 181 14.27 3.67 -1.02
CA GLY A 181 14.89 2.61 -0.22
C GLY A 181 16.24 3.05 0.39
N GLU A 182 16.94 3.99 -0.24
CA GLU A 182 18.20 4.58 0.25
C GLU A 182 17.99 5.69 1.30
N ALA A 183 16.77 6.22 1.43
CA ALA A 183 16.39 7.12 2.53
C ALA A 183 16.22 6.39 3.88
N PHE A 184 16.62 5.11 3.96
CA PHE A 184 16.79 4.34 5.19
C PHE A 184 18.10 4.65 5.93
N SER A 185 18.66 5.84 5.71
CA SER A 185 19.44 6.50 6.76
C SER A 185 18.46 7.09 7.79
N ASN A 186 18.72 6.84 9.08
CA ASN A 186 17.82 7.17 10.21
C ASN A 186 17.26 8.62 10.17
N ASP A 187 17.99 9.56 9.59
CA ASP A 187 17.66 10.99 9.60
C ASP A 187 16.55 11.36 8.60
N VAL A 188 16.53 10.75 7.40
CA VAL A 188 15.53 11.09 6.37
C VAL A 188 14.20 10.36 6.64
N GLU A 189 14.25 9.14 7.17
CA GLU A 189 13.05 8.39 7.60
C GLU A 189 12.22 9.21 8.60
N HIS A 190 12.86 9.74 9.64
CA HIS A 190 12.16 10.46 10.72
C HIS A 190 11.41 11.71 10.22
N ILE A 191 11.91 12.35 9.15
CA ILE A 191 11.29 13.54 8.56
C ILE A 191 10.07 13.15 7.70
N LEU A 192 10.16 12.05 6.96
CA LEU A 192 9.14 11.67 5.97
C LEU A 192 7.99 10.86 6.58
N ARG A 193 8.30 10.08 7.61
CA ARG A 193 7.38 9.14 8.27
C ARG A 193 6.06 9.76 8.77
N PRO A 194 6.03 10.95 9.39
CA PRO A 194 4.77 11.59 9.77
C PRO A 194 3.82 11.84 8.58
N ARG A 195 4.36 12.20 7.41
CA ARG A 195 3.57 12.47 6.20
C ARG A 195 2.98 11.19 5.62
N VAL A 196 3.78 10.12 5.57
CA VAL A 196 3.31 8.78 5.16
C VAL A 196 2.17 8.33 6.08
N LEU A 197 2.35 8.45 7.40
CA LEU A 197 1.33 8.07 8.38
C LEU A 197 0.06 8.90 8.29
N ASP A 198 0.18 10.21 8.03
CA ASP A 198 -0.98 11.08 7.80
C ASP A 198 -1.83 10.62 6.61
N GLN A 199 -1.17 10.22 5.53
CA GLN A 199 -1.84 9.71 4.35
C GLN A 199 -2.51 8.36 4.62
N LEU A 200 -1.79 7.43 5.24
CA LEU A 200 -2.35 6.12 5.61
C LEU A 200 -3.56 6.28 6.53
N ALA A 201 -3.48 7.15 7.54
CA ALA A 201 -4.56 7.41 8.49
C ALA A 201 -5.81 8.06 7.87
N ARG A 202 -5.66 8.78 6.74
CA ARG A 202 -6.77 9.39 5.98
C ARG A 202 -7.35 8.46 4.93
N SER A 203 -6.66 7.38 4.60
CA SER A 203 -7.11 6.41 3.59
C SER A 203 -8.29 5.59 4.11
N GLN A 204 -9.14 5.08 3.21
CA GLN A 204 -10.20 4.12 3.58
C GLN A 204 -9.74 2.67 3.35
N GLY A 205 -8.83 2.49 2.40
CA GLY A 205 -8.21 1.21 2.07
C GLY A 205 -6.68 1.30 2.13
N LEU A 206 -6.03 0.19 2.43
CA LEU A 206 -4.59 0.04 2.40
C LEU A 206 -4.23 -1.16 1.52
N VAL A 207 -3.25 -1.00 0.64
CA VAL A 207 -2.56 -2.12 0.00
C VAL A 207 -1.25 -2.33 0.73
N TYR A 208 -1.04 -3.51 1.28
CA TYR A 208 0.21 -3.90 1.93
C TYR A 208 0.99 -4.86 1.02
N LEU A 209 2.18 -4.45 0.59
CA LEU A 209 3.09 -5.30 -0.18
C LEU A 209 3.99 -6.08 0.79
N PHE A 210 3.73 -7.37 0.88
CA PHE A 210 4.54 -8.32 1.62
C PHE A 210 5.53 -8.97 0.66
N ASP A 211 6.81 -8.76 0.89
CA ASP A 211 7.86 -9.34 0.08
C ASP A 211 8.49 -10.55 0.79
N PRO A 212 8.28 -11.77 0.25
CA PRO A 212 8.76 -12.99 0.85
C PRO A 212 10.28 -13.21 0.68
N LEU A 213 11.03 -12.27 0.11
CA LEU A 213 12.49 -12.38 -0.03
C LEU A 213 13.27 -11.47 0.94
N LEU A 214 12.60 -10.53 1.62
CA LEU A 214 13.28 -9.59 2.53
C LEU A 214 13.77 -10.23 3.84
N GLY A 215 13.10 -11.29 4.31
CA GLY A 215 13.48 -11.99 5.55
C GLY A 215 14.86 -12.66 5.51
N SER A 216 15.41 -12.89 4.31
CA SER A 216 16.69 -13.58 4.11
C SER A 216 17.91 -12.64 4.06
N ARG A 217 17.72 -11.31 4.09
CA ARG A 217 18.82 -10.33 3.98
C ARG A 217 19.02 -9.57 5.31
N PRO A 218 20.26 -9.53 5.86
CA PRO A 218 20.55 -8.87 7.14
C PRO A 218 20.19 -7.38 7.21
N ALA A 219 20.11 -6.70 6.06
CA ALA A 219 19.87 -5.27 5.94
C ALA A 219 18.37 -4.88 5.88
N THR A 220 17.44 -5.83 5.78
CA THR A 220 16.01 -5.52 5.57
C THR A 220 15.19 -5.93 6.78
N ARG A 221 15.06 -5.02 7.75
CA ARG A 221 14.14 -5.14 8.89
C ARG A 221 12.67 -4.94 8.46
N SER A 222 12.16 -5.81 7.57
CA SER A 222 10.77 -5.77 7.08
C SER A 222 9.77 -5.81 8.24
N LEU A 223 10.11 -6.56 9.28
CA LEU A 223 9.32 -6.65 10.52
C LEU A 223 9.31 -5.32 11.29
N ASP A 224 10.48 -4.74 11.55
CA ASP A 224 10.56 -3.50 12.33
C ASP A 224 9.88 -2.35 11.60
N PHE A 225 10.06 -2.25 10.27
CA PHE A 225 9.33 -1.29 9.46
C PHE A 225 7.81 -1.50 9.55
N PHE A 226 7.35 -2.75 9.43
CA PHE A 226 5.93 -3.08 9.54
C PHE A 226 5.36 -2.69 10.91
N TYR A 227 5.97 -3.16 12.00
CA TYR A 227 5.46 -2.94 13.35
C TYR A 227 5.49 -1.48 13.76
N SER A 228 6.58 -0.79 13.43
CA SER A 228 6.75 0.61 13.77
C SER A 228 5.69 1.47 13.06
N MET A 229 5.48 1.27 11.75
CA MET A 229 4.42 1.94 10.99
C MET A 229 3.02 1.60 11.50
N LEU A 230 2.75 0.33 11.81
CA LEU A 230 1.44 -0.12 12.25
C LEU A 230 1.07 0.45 13.64
N THR A 231 2.03 0.48 14.55
CA THR A 231 1.85 1.02 15.90
C THR A 231 1.59 2.52 15.86
N GLU A 232 2.37 3.26 15.07
CA GLU A 232 2.19 4.70 14.92
C GLU A 232 0.90 5.06 14.19
N LEU A 233 0.52 4.30 13.16
CA LEU A 233 -0.77 4.45 12.49
C LEU A 233 -1.93 4.24 13.47
N ASN A 234 -1.86 3.20 14.30
CA ASN A 234 -2.87 2.93 15.32
C ASN A 234 -2.97 4.07 16.34
N THR A 235 -1.83 4.56 16.85
CA THR A 235 -1.80 5.74 17.73
C THR A 235 -2.46 6.94 17.06
N ARG A 236 -2.07 7.27 15.83
CA ARG A 236 -2.62 8.45 15.10
C ARG A 236 -4.13 8.35 14.86
N VAL A 237 -4.63 7.17 14.54
CA VAL A 237 -6.08 6.93 14.31
C VAL A 237 -6.86 6.90 15.63
N ARG A 238 -6.25 6.37 16.70
CA ARG A 238 -6.82 6.38 18.05
C ARG A 238 -6.96 7.80 18.58
N ASP A 239 -5.90 8.59 18.47
CA ASP A 239 -5.86 9.96 18.99
C ASP A 239 -6.84 10.85 18.20
N ALA A 240 -7.12 10.51 16.94
CA ALA A 240 -8.19 11.12 16.15
C ALA A 240 -9.61 10.61 16.47
N GLY A 241 -9.78 9.67 17.41
CA GLY A 241 -11.07 9.08 17.80
C GLY A 241 -11.73 8.20 16.73
N LYS A 242 -10.95 7.69 15.75
CA LYS A 242 -11.48 7.02 14.54
C LYS A 242 -11.39 5.48 14.58
N LEU A 243 -10.95 4.88 15.69
CA LEU A 243 -10.94 3.43 15.82
C LEU A 243 -12.35 2.84 15.74
N HIS A 244 -12.46 1.65 15.16
CA HIS A 244 -13.72 0.94 15.00
C HIS A 244 -13.77 -0.35 15.82
N ARG A 245 -14.35 -0.28 17.03
CA ARG A 245 -14.27 -1.34 18.08
C ARG A 245 -12.81 -1.71 18.38
N ASN A 246 -12.02 -0.71 18.80
CA ASN A 246 -10.60 -0.84 19.19
C ASN A 246 -9.65 -1.39 18.11
N ARG A 247 -10.06 -1.32 16.83
CA ARG A 247 -9.25 -1.74 15.69
C ARG A 247 -9.21 -0.65 14.64
N LEU A 248 -8.19 -0.70 13.77
CA LEU A 248 -8.05 0.21 12.64
C LEU A 248 -9.27 0.11 11.71
N PRO A 249 -9.80 1.24 11.23
CA PRO A 249 -11.03 1.27 10.44
C PRO A 249 -10.83 0.91 8.96
N HIS A 250 -9.59 0.74 8.51
CA HIS A 250 -9.23 0.50 7.12
C HIS A 250 -9.69 -0.89 6.64
N HIS A 251 -9.95 -1.00 5.33
CA HIS A 251 -9.89 -2.27 4.61
C HIS A 251 -8.47 -2.49 4.11
N VAL A 252 -8.00 -3.74 4.08
CA VAL A 252 -6.63 -4.09 3.70
C VAL A 252 -6.65 -5.13 2.57
N SER A 253 -5.79 -4.92 1.58
CA SER A 253 -5.39 -5.92 0.59
C SER A 253 -3.92 -6.26 0.82
N VAL A 254 -3.63 -7.45 1.30
CA VAL A 254 -2.27 -7.97 1.48
C VAL A 254 -1.85 -8.63 0.18
N CYS A 255 -0.77 -8.17 -0.42
CA CYS A 255 -0.24 -8.69 -1.67
C CYS A 255 1.13 -9.34 -1.40
N VAL A 256 1.22 -10.65 -1.54
CA VAL A 256 2.51 -11.37 -1.57
C VAL A 256 3.15 -11.06 -2.92
N THR A 257 4.21 -10.26 -2.93
CA THR A 257 4.85 -9.80 -4.16
C THR A 257 5.89 -10.78 -4.68
N LYS A 258 6.38 -10.51 -5.90
CA LYS A 258 7.46 -11.27 -6.56
C LYS A 258 7.14 -12.76 -6.75
N PHE A 259 5.87 -13.07 -7.01
CA PHE A 259 5.43 -14.44 -7.25
C PHE A 259 6.10 -15.07 -8.49
N ASP A 260 6.65 -14.27 -9.39
CA ASP A 260 7.46 -14.71 -10.55
C ASP A 260 8.90 -15.14 -10.18
N HIS A 261 9.37 -14.79 -8.98
CA HIS A 261 10.74 -15.08 -8.57
C HIS A 261 10.91 -16.57 -8.25
N PRO A 262 11.99 -17.25 -8.71
CA PRO A 262 12.16 -18.68 -8.52
C PRO A 262 12.10 -19.14 -7.06
N GLU A 263 12.67 -18.37 -6.14
CA GLU A 263 12.65 -18.67 -4.70
C GLU A 263 11.25 -18.58 -4.07
N VAL A 264 10.29 -17.91 -4.71
CA VAL A 264 8.90 -17.83 -4.24
C VAL A 264 8.03 -18.83 -4.99
N PHE A 265 8.20 -18.89 -6.32
CA PHE A 265 7.35 -19.66 -7.20
C PHE A 265 7.53 -21.17 -7.05
N ARG A 266 8.78 -21.68 -7.06
CA ARG A 266 9.01 -23.14 -7.01
C ARG A 266 8.49 -23.76 -5.72
N PRO A 267 8.78 -23.20 -4.53
CA PRO A 267 8.24 -23.76 -3.29
C PRO A 267 6.71 -23.76 -3.27
N ALA A 268 6.07 -22.73 -3.83
CA ALA A 268 4.61 -22.68 -3.95
C ALA A 268 4.06 -23.80 -4.85
N VAL A 269 4.73 -24.09 -5.97
CA VAL A 269 4.36 -25.19 -6.88
C VAL A 269 4.56 -26.54 -6.20
N GLU A 270 5.71 -26.75 -5.56
CA GLU A 270 6.08 -27.98 -4.86
C GLU A 270 5.13 -28.29 -3.70
N ALA A 271 4.65 -27.26 -2.99
CA ALA A 271 3.66 -27.37 -1.93
C ALA A 271 2.20 -27.43 -2.43
N GLY A 272 1.97 -27.43 -3.76
CA GLY A 272 0.65 -27.63 -4.35
C GLY A 272 -0.30 -26.42 -4.31
N TRP A 273 0.22 -25.22 -4.10
CA TRP A 273 -0.59 -23.99 -4.03
C TRP A 273 -0.94 -23.39 -5.40
N VAL A 274 -0.23 -23.81 -6.44
CA VAL A 274 -0.27 -23.18 -7.76
C VAL A 274 -1.16 -23.98 -8.71
N THR A 275 -2.09 -23.28 -9.33
CA THR A 275 -2.90 -23.75 -10.45
C THR A 275 -2.48 -23.02 -11.73
N GLN A 276 -3.00 -23.43 -12.87
CA GLN A 276 -2.70 -22.80 -14.15
C GLN A 276 -3.99 -22.55 -14.92
N ASP A 277 -4.11 -21.36 -15.52
CA ASP A 277 -5.24 -21.03 -16.39
C ASP A 277 -5.29 -22.03 -17.57
N SER A 278 -6.49 -22.48 -17.95
CA SER A 278 -6.67 -23.44 -19.05
C SER A 278 -6.61 -22.79 -20.44
N GLU A 279 -6.77 -21.46 -20.50
CA GLU A 279 -6.86 -20.68 -21.73
C GLU A 279 -5.84 -19.53 -21.76
N GLY A 280 -5.68 -18.90 -22.93
CA GLY A 280 -4.78 -17.77 -23.13
C GLY A 280 -3.31 -18.12 -22.86
N ALA A 281 -2.61 -17.26 -22.12
CA ALA A 281 -1.21 -17.44 -21.79
C ALA A 281 -0.93 -18.58 -20.79
N ARG A 282 -1.99 -19.21 -20.26
CA ARG A 282 -1.93 -20.28 -19.24
C ARG A 282 -1.03 -19.88 -18.07
N LEU A 283 -1.25 -18.69 -17.54
CA LEU A 283 -0.41 -18.19 -16.46
C LEU A 283 -0.66 -18.99 -15.17
N PRO A 284 0.38 -19.24 -14.37
CA PRO A 284 0.21 -19.86 -13.08
C PRO A 284 -0.37 -18.85 -12.09
N ARG A 285 -1.26 -19.31 -11.21
CA ARG A 285 -1.94 -18.50 -10.20
C ARG A 285 -2.18 -19.30 -8.94
N VAL A 286 -2.15 -18.62 -7.80
CA VAL A 286 -2.78 -19.12 -6.57
C VAL A 286 -4.27 -18.76 -6.64
N PRO A 287 -5.19 -19.73 -6.52
CA PRO A 287 -6.63 -19.45 -6.53
C PRO A 287 -7.02 -18.45 -5.43
N ALA A 288 -7.96 -17.56 -5.73
CA ALA A 288 -8.32 -16.45 -4.85
C ALA A 288 -8.83 -16.93 -3.48
N GLU A 289 -9.58 -18.03 -3.46
CA GLU A 289 -10.08 -18.67 -2.24
C GLU A 289 -8.98 -19.32 -1.39
N GLN A 290 -7.81 -19.58 -1.98
CA GLN A 290 -6.66 -20.14 -1.28
C GLN A 290 -5.63 -19.09 -0.86
N ALA A 291 -5.71 -17.85 -1.38
CA ALA A 291 -4.70 -16.82 -1.16
C ALA A 291 -4.43 -16.51 0.33
N ALA A 292 -5.46 -16.58 1.19
CA ALA A 292 -5.30 -16.40 2.63
C ALA A 292 -4.49 -17.55 3.27
N ARG A 293 -4.78 -18.81 2.87
CA ARG A 293 -4.07 -20.00 3.35
C ARG A 293 -2.64 -20.04 2.81
N TYR A 294 -2.45 -19.63 1.56
CA TYR A 294 -1.12 -19.47 0.98
C TYR A 294 -0.29 -18.44 1.75
N PHE A 295 -0.84 -17.27 2.09
CA PHE A 295 -0.14 -16.29 2.91
C PHE A 295 0.22 -16.85 4.29
N GLN A 296 -0.70 -17.58 4.93
CA GLN A 296 -0.43 -18.25 6.19
C GLN A 296 0.72 -19.24 6.07
N TRP A 297 0.71 -20.11 5.05
CA TRP A 297 1.79 -21.06 4.76
C TRP A 297 3.14 -20.35 4.54
N MET A 298 3.14 -19.25 3.78
CA MET A 298 4.34 -18.42 3.56
C MET A 298 4.91 -17.88 4.89
N CYS A 299 4.04 -17.45 5.80
CA CYS A 299 4.46 -16.97 7.12
C CYS A 299 4.92 -18.10 8.04
N ASP A 300 4.26 -19.26 8.01
CA ASP A 300 4.50 -20.34 8.96
C ASP A 300 5.68 -21.23 8.58
N GLU A 301 5.80 -21.59 7.30
CA GLU A 301 6.72 -22.61 6.82
C GLU A 301 7.86 -22.04 5.98
N PHE A 302 7.63 -20.98 5.21
CA PHE A 302 8.61 -20.46 4.26
C PHE A 302 9.58 -19.42 4.87
N GLN A 303 9.07 -18.40 5.58
CA GLN A 303 9.88 -17.29 6.12
C GLN A 303 10.16 -17.35 7.63
N GLY A 304 9.43 -18.19 8.39
CA GLY A 304 9.65 -18.36 9.82
C GLY A 304 9.13 -17.21 10.71
N SER A 305 9.76 -17.03 11.88
CA SER A 305 9.21 -16.26 13.02
C SER A 305 8.84 -14.80 12.71
N SER A 306 9.66 -14.07 11.96
CA SER A 306 9.39 -12.67 11.62
C SER A 306 8.15 -12.49 10.75
N ALA A 307 7.90 -13.40 9.81
CA ALA A 307 6.71 -13.34 8.96
C ALA A 307 5.43 -13.71 9.72
N ARG A 308 5.51 -14.64 10.69
CA ARG A 308 4.39 -14.93 11.61
C ARG A 308 3.96 -13.69 12.38
N LEU A 309 4.92 -12.90 12.85
CA LEU A 309 4.63 -11.65 13.55
C LEU A 309 3.95 -10.60 12.65
N VAL A 310 4.27 -10.53 11.36
CA VAL A 310 3.53 -9.67 10.41
C VAL A 310 2.06 -10.11 10.32
N ARG A 311 1.81 -11.42 10.15
CA ARG A 311 0.46 -11.98 10.11
C ARG A 311 -0.31 -11.67 11.41
N ASP A 312 0.31 -11.92 12.55
CA ASP A 312 -0.31 -11.72 13.86
C ASP A 312 -0.60 -10.23 14.11
N GLY A 313 0.30 -9.33 13.69
CA GLY A 313 0.07 -7.89 13.72
C GLY A 313 -1.10 -7.45 12.85
N LEU A 314 -1.23 -7.97 11.61
CA LEU A 314 -2.40 -7.71 10.77
C LEU A 314 -3.70 -8.16 11.48
N GLY A 315 -3.68 -9.36 12.06
CA GLY A 315 -4.81 -9.94 12.81
C GLY A 315 -5.11 -9.24 14.13
N ALA A 316 -4.15 -8.54 14.75
CA ALA A 316 -4.35 -7.79 15.98
C ALA A 316 -4.95 -6.41 15.72
N PHE A 317 -4.45 -5.69 14.72
CA PHE A 317 -4.79 -4.29 14.48
C PHE A 317 -5.99 -4.09 13.55
N PHE A 318 -6.24 -4.99 12.60
CA PHE A 318 -7.37 -4.90 11.66
C PHE A 318 -8.42 -5.96 11.95
N ARG A 319 -9.64 -5.80 11.41
CA ARG A 319 -10.65 -6.86 11.49
C ARG A 319 -10.42 -7.92 10.42
N PRO A 320 -10.54 -9.21 10.75
CA PRO A 320 -10.37 -10.30 9.78
C PRO A 320 -11.23 -10.11 8.53
N GLU A 321 -12.51 -9.74 8.68
CA GLU A 321 -13.44 -9.53 7.55
C GLU A 321 -13.07 -8.36 6.62
N ARG A 322 -12.08 -7.55 7.01
CA ARG A 322 -11.59 -6.40 6.24
C ARG A 322 -10.27 -6.66 5.55
N ILE A 323 -9.66 -7.83 5.76
CA ILE A 323 -8.41 -8.21 5.13
C ILE A 323 -8.73 -9.17 3.98
N SER A 324 -8.10 -8.94 2.83
CA SER A 324 -8.11 -9.88 1.71
C SER A 324 -6.69 -10.08 1.22
N TYR A 325 -6.42 -11.26 0.68
CA TYR A 325 -5.08 -11.70 0.34
C TYR A 325 -4.96 -11.94 -1.16
N TYR A 326 -3.81 -11.57 -1.71
CA TYR A 326 -3.50 -11.65 -3.12
C TYR A 326 -2.06 -12.13 -3.28
N VAL A 327 -1.83 -12.86 -4.36
CA VAL A 327 -0.49 -13.30 -4.77
C VAL A 327 -0.17 -12.62 -6.08
N SER A 328 0.82 -11.73 -6.04
CA SER A 328 1.01 -10.71 -7.07
C SER A 328 2.39 -10.81 -7.71
N SER A 329 2.42 -10.56 -9.03
CA SER A 329 3.65 -10.37 -9.79
C SER A 329 3.49 -9.14 -10.68
N ALA A 330 4.41 -8.18 -10.51
CA ALA A 330 4.38 -6.94 -11.27
C ALA A 330 4.82 -7.14 -12.72
N ILE A 331 5.77 -8.04 -12.97
CA ILE A 331 6.30 -8.30 -14.31
C ILE A 331 5.75 -9.58 -14.95
N GLY A 332 5.07 -10.44 -14.19
CA GLY A 332 4.60 -11.73 -14.66
C GLY A 332 5.73 -12.71 -14.98
N PHE A 333 5.36 -13.78 -15.65
CA PHE A 333 6.26 -14.86 -16.04
C PHE A 333 6.74 -14.70 -17.47
N ARG A 334 7.91 -15.28 -17.76
CA ARG A 334 8.40 -15.40 -19.13
C ARG A 334 7.46 -16.30 -19.92
N LEU A 335 7.03 -15.80 -21.08
CA LEU A 335 6.26 -16.58 -22.04
C LEU A 335 7.16 -17.08 -23.16
N ASN A 336 6.85 -18.26 -23.68
CA ASN A 336 7.52 -18.82 -24.85
C ASN A 336 7.08 -18.07 -26.15
N PRO A 337 7.67 -18.37 -27.32
CA PRO A 337 7.29 -17.73 -28.59
C PRO A 337 5.82 -17.92 -29.00
N GLN A 338 5.12 -18.91 -28.43
CA GLN A 338 3.69 -19.13 -28.63
C GLN A 338 2.83 -18.32 -27.62
N HIS A 339 3.45 -17.43 -26.84
CA HIS A 339 2.82 -16.66 -25.76
C HIS A 339 2.18 -17.52 -24.67
N VAL A 340 2.77 -18.67 -24.37
CA VAL A 340 2.32 -19.60 -23.32
C VAL A 340 3.41 -19.75 -22.26
N PHE A 341 3.00 -19.87 -21.00
CA PHE A 341 3.88 -20.18 -19.88
C PHE A 341 4.61 -21.53 -20.05
N ASP A 342 5.92 -21.57 -19.81
CA ASP A 342 6.73 -22.79 -19.76
C ASP A 342 7.43 -22.92 -18.41
N TYR A 343 7.05 -23.93 -17.62
CA TYR A 343 7.62 -24.20 -16.29
C TYR A 343 9.15 -24.46 -16.30
N ARG A 344 9.74 -24.79 -17.44
CA ARG A 344 11.20 -25.00 -17.55
C ARG A 344 11.96 -23.70 -17.76
N ASN A 345 11.29 -22.64 -18.21
CA ASN A 345 11.90 -21.35 -18.53
C ASN A 345 10.93 -20.19 -18.26
N TYR A 346 10.46 -20.08 -17.02
CA TYR A 346 9.44 -19.09 -16.64
C TYR A 346 10.03 -17.81 -16.02
N HIS A 347 11.30 -17.80 -15.62
CA HIS A 347 11.88 -16.64 -14.96
C HIS A 347 12.02 -15.50 -15.96
N ASN A 348 11.28 -14.41 -15.74
CA ASN A 348 11.21 -13.29 -16.67
C ASN A 348 12.32 -12.26 -16.44
N VAL A 349 13.37 -12.62 -15.72
CA VAL A 349 14.52 -11.75 -15.43
C VAL A 349 15.80 -12.48 -15.78
N GLU A 350 16.68 -11.78 -16.48
CA GLU A 350 18.04 -12.19 -16.76
C GLU A 350 19.02 -11.08 -16.39
N ILE A 351 20.27 -11.46 -16.12
CA ILE A 351 21.34 -10.50 -15.85
C ILE A 351 22.14 -10.34 -17.15
N VAL A 352 22.14 -9.12 -17.69
CA VAL A 352 22.89 -8.75 -18.88
C VAL A 352 23.80 -7.60 -18.50
N ASP A 353 25.11 -7.79 -18.64
CA ASP A 353 26.14 -6.80 -18.25
C ASP A 353 26.01 -6.32 -16.79
N GLY A 354 25.63 -7.23 -15.88
CA GLY A 354 25.43 -6.92 -14.46
C GLY A 354 24.11 -6.20 -14.15
N VAL A 355 23.29 -5.90 -15.15
CA VAL A 355 21.98 -5.24 -14.98
C VAL A 355 20.86 -6.26 -15.14
N SER A 356 19.88 -6.22 -14.23
CA SER A 356 18.67 -7.05 -14.34
C SER A 356 17.77 -6.52 -15.45
N ARG A 357 17.47 -7.38 -16.44
CA ARG A 357 16.60 -7.09 -17.58
C ARG A 357 15.42 -8.05 -17.64
N ILE A 358 14.30 -7.56 -18.15
CA ILE A 358 13.06 -8.30 -18.30
C ILE A 358 13.06 -9.01 -19.66
N CYS A 359 12.92 -10.34 -19.68
CA CYS A 359 13.08 -11.10 -20.92
C CYS A 359 11.94 -10.87 -21.93
N THR A 360 10.70 -10.68 -21.46
CA THR A 360 9.49 -10.58 -22.30
C THR A 360 8.52 -9.52 -21.79
N SER A 361 7.55 -9.11 -22.63
CA SER A 361 6.45 -8.21 -22.23
C SER A 361 5.86 -8.57 -20.87
N PRO A 362 5.80 -7.63 -19.91
CA PRO A 362 5.18 -7.89 -18.64
C PRO A 362 3.74 -8.32 -18.83
N VAL A 363 3.35 -9.38 -18.13
CA VAL A 363 1.95 -9.79 -18.01
C VAL A 363 1.61 -9.83 -16.52
N PRO A 364 1.28 -8.67 -15.92
CA PRO A 364 1.11 -8.57 -14.48
C PRO A 364 0.01 -9.51 -13.96
N ILE A 365 0.21 -10.04 -12.77
CA ILE A 365 -0.73 -10.95 -12.09
C ILE A 365 -1.16 -10.29 -10.79
N ASN A 366 -2.47 -10.11 -10.59
CA ASN A 366 -3.05 -9.56 -9.36
C ASN A 366 -2.44 -8.20 -8.96
N VAL A 367 -2.30 -7.27 -9.90
CA VAL A 367 -1.79 -5.91 -9.68
C VAL A 367 -2.92 -4.87 -9.66
N LEU A 368 -3.94 -5.06 -10.49
CA LEU A 368 -5.10 -4.17 -10.54
C LEU A 368 -6.25 -4.69 -9.66
N GLU A 369 -6.38 -6.00 -9.57
CA GLU A 369 -7.40 -6.73 -8.84
C GLU A 369 -7.44 -6.35 -7.34
N PRO A 370 -6.31 -6.25 -6.61
CA PRO A 370 -6.33 -5.87 -5.20
C PRO A 370 -6.86 -4.46 -4.96
N LEU A 371 -6.73 -3.55 -5.94
CA LEU A 371 -7.19 -2.17 -5.87
C LEU A 371 -8.70 -2.07 -6.15
N THR A 372 -9.14 -2.72 -7.22
CA THR A 372 -10.54 -2.68 -7.67
C THR A 372 -11.47 -3.46 -6.73
N ASP A 373 -11.02 -4.59 -6.19
CA ASP A 373 -11.76 -5.30 -5.14
C ASP A 373 -11.81 -4.51 -3.81
N LEU A 374 -10.72 -3.83 -3.44
CA LEU A 374 -10.68 -3.01 -2.23
C LEU A 374 -11.68 -1.86 -2.30
N GLU A 375 -11.78 -1.18 -3.45
CA GLU A 375 -12.81 -0.18 -3.74
C GLU A 375 -14.21 -0.77 -3.50
N ARG A 376 -14.49 -1.93 -4.11
CA ARG A 376 -15.79 -2.59 -4.06
C ARG A 376 -16.17 -2.96 -2.63
N ARG A 377 -15.23 -3.52 -1.86
CA ARG A 377 -15.42 -3.91 -0.45
C ARG A 377 -15.75 -2.69 0.42
N ILE A 378 -15.01 -1.60 0.27
CA ILE A 378 -15.23 -0.37 1.05
C ILE A 378 -16.60 0.25 0.71
N ARG A 379 -16.94 0.36 -0.58
CA ARG A 379 -18.25 0.91 -0.99
C ARG A 379 -19.42 0.03 -0.55
N SER A 380 -19.26 -1.30 -0.60
CA SER A 380 -20.25 -2.24 -0.10
C SER A 380 -20.47 -2.11 1.40
N ALA A 381 -19.38 -1.93 2.18
CA ALA A 381 -19.47 -1.69 3.61
C ALA A 381 -20.14 -0.34 3.96
N ALA A 382 -19.88 0.72 3.19
CA ALA A 382 -20.51 2.03 3.37
C ALA A 382 -22.03 1.98 3.13
N ARG A 383 -22.48 1.23 2.12
CA ARG A 383 -23.91 1.05 1.81
C ARG A 383 -24.66 0.33 2.93
N ARG A 384 -24.07 -0.70 3.52
CA ARG A 384 -24.66 -1.44 4.66
C ARG A 384 -24.82 -0.59 5.92
N ARG A 385 -24.12 0.55 6.02
CA ARG A 385 -24.14 1.46 7.18
C ARG A 385 -25.16 2.59 7.07
N ARG A 386 -25.75 2.85 5.90
CA ARG A 386 -26.80 3.87 5.78
C ARG A 386 -28.13 3.28 6.31
N PRO A 387 -28.71 3.82 7.39
CA PRO A 387 -30.08 3.49 7.76
C PRO A 387 -31.01 4.01 6.65
N TRP A 388 -32.05 3.24 6.34
CA TRP A 388 -33.05 3.57 5.34
C TRP A 388 -33.80 4.86 5.68
#